data_AF-A0AAW1NQZ5-F1
#
_entry.id   AF-A0AAW1NQZ5-F1
#
_cell.length_a   1.000
_cell.length_b   1.000
_cell.length_c   1.000
_cell.angle_alpha   90.00
_cell.angle_beta   90.00
_cell.angle_gamma   90.00
#
_symmetry.space_group_name_H-M   'P 1'
#
loop_
_entity.id
_entity.type
_entity.pdbx_description
1 polymer ?
#
loop_
_entity_poly.entity_id
_entity_poly.type
_entity_poly.pdbx_seq_one_letter_code
_entity_poly.pdbx_strand_id
1 'polypeptide(L)'
;MEVQRAYRHLLRVVSKRVSPAAEDTAWRELISAEFRKPVTGDVPAKLQLAYDYAFLIDGVHEQKDLLASYNIGIDRQSRQREDVQKSAARAGLSIPQHWDEVKKSQADSSKQLSDRQS
;
A
#
# COMPACT_ATOMS: atom_id res chain seq x y z
N MET A 1 19.67 29.50 -0.40
CA MET A 1 19.59 28.42 0.62
C MET A 1 18.29 27.63 0.52
N GLU A 2 17.14 28.28 0.32
CA GLU A 2 15.83 27.61 0.31
C GLU A 2 15.60 26.66 -0.86
N VAL A 3 16.04 27.01 -2.08
CA VAL A 3 15.94 26.14 -3.28
C VAL A 3 16.64 24.80 -3.06
N GLN A 4 17.83 24.81 -2.48
CA GLN A 4 18.56 23.58 -2.15
C GLN A 4 17.87 22.76 -1.07
N ARG A 5 17.17 23.42 -0.12
CA ARG A 5 16.40 22.71 0.92
C ARG A 5 15.19 22.03 0.30
N ALA A 6 14.41 22.73 -0.52
CA ALA A 6 13.26 22.18 -1.23
C ALA A 6 13.66 20.99 -2.13
N TYR A 7 14.72 21.16 -2.92
CA TYR A 7 15.27 20.10 -3.77
C TYR A 7 15.67 18.85 -2.98
N ARG A 8 16.47 19.00 -1.92
CA ARG A 8 16.90 17.88 -1.07
C ARG A 8 15.73 17.22 -0.35
N HIS A 9 14.74 18.01 0.07
CA HIS A 9 13.54 17.49 0.73
C HIS A 9 12.72 16.62 -0.22
N LEU A 10 12.39 17.15 -1.41
CA LEU A 10 11.64 16.42 -2.42
C LEU A 10 12.36 15.14 -2.87
N LEU A 11 13.67 15.21 -3.13
CA LEU A 11 14.46 14.04 -3.49
C LEU A 11 14.44 12.96 -2.40
N ARG A 12 14.52 13.35 -1.12
CA ARG A 12 14.48 12.41 0.00
C ARG A 12 13.13 11.71 0.10
N VAL A 13 12.03 12.45 -0.08
CA VAL A 13 10.68 11.86 -0.06
C VAL A 13 10.51 10.89 -1.21
N VAL A 14 10.88 11.28 -2.42
CA VAL A 14 10.79 10.44 -3.62
C VAL A 14 11.66 9.19 -3.50
N SER A 15 12.90 9.32 -3.00
CA SER A 15 13.77 8.16 -2.77
C SER A 15 13.24 7.22 -1.68
N LYS A 16 12.50 7.73 -0.70
CA LYS A 16 11.94 6.90 0.38
C LYS A 16 10.66 6.19 -0.05
N ARG A 17 9.79 6.88 -0.79
CA ARG A 17 8.40 6.45 -1.03
C ARG A 17 8.15 5.87 -2.41
N VAL A 18 8.76 6.44 -3.46
CA VAL A 18 8.47 6.09 -4.86
C VAL A 18 9.56 5.20 -5.45
N SER A 19 10.83 5.55 -5.24
CA SER A 19 11.97 4.81 -5.75
C SER A 19 12.97 4.46 -4.63
N PRO A 20 12.61 3.47 -3.78
CA PRO A 20 13.50 2.91 -2.78
C PRO A 20 14.58 2.00 -3.41
N ALA A 21 14.30 1.41 -4.57
CA ALA A 21 15.27 0.59 -5.31
C ALA A 21 16.28 1.49 -6.03
N ALA A 22 17.57 1.15 -5.96
CA ALA A 22 18.64 1.90 -6.61
C ALA A 22 18.52 1.95 -8.15
N GLU A 23 17.72 1.05 -8.74
CA GLU A 23 17.58 0.87 -10.18
C GLU A 23 16.57 1.82 -10.84
N ASP A 24 15.63 2.42 -10.09
CA ASP A 24 14.65 3.35 -10.65
C ASP A 24 15.09 4.81 -10.46
N THR A 25 16.01 5.28 -11.32
CA THR A 25 16.54 6.64 -11.26
C THR A 25 15.68 7.68 -11.98
N ALA A 26 14.65 7.26 -12.71
CA ALA A 26 13.89 8.11 -13.63
C ALA A 26 13.28 9.33 -12.91
N TRP A 27 12.69 9.13 -11.72
CA TRP A 27 12.13 10.21 -10.93
C TRP A 27 13.19 11.19 -10.40
N ARG A 28 14.36 10.69 -9.99
CA ARG A 28 15.45 11.53 -9.48
C ARG A 28 16.06 12.37 -10.59
N GLU A 29 16.20 11.79 -11.77
CA GLU A 29 16.67 12.47 -12.98
C GLU A 29 15.69 13.54 -13.43
N LEU A 30 14.39 13.23 -13.46
CA LEU A 30 13.34 14.19 -13.79
C LEU A 30 13.34 15.39 -12.85
N ILE A 31 13.38 15.16 -11.53
CA ILE A 31 13.43 16.25 -10.54
C ILE A 31 14.71 17.07 -10.71
N SER A 32 15.85 16.41 -10.92
CA SER A 32 17.12 17.10 -11.15
C SER A 32 17.11 17.91 -12.45
N ALA A 33 16.45 17.43 -13.50
CA ALA A 33 16.27 18.16 -14.74
C ALA A 33 15.38 19.39 -14.54
N GLU A 34 14.24 19.25 -13.84
CA GLU A 34 13.33 20.38 -13.55
C GLU A 34 14.01 21.48 -12.73
N PHE A 35 14.79 21.12 -11.69
CA PHE A 35 15.50 22.10 -10.87
C PHE A 35 16.69 22.76 -11.56
N ARG A 36 17.18 22.19 -12.67
CA ARG A 36 18.26 22.77 -13.50
C ARG A 36 17.73 23.69 -14.60
N LYS A 37 16.45 23.62 -14.95
CA LYS A 37 15.86 24.49 -15.98
C LYS A 37 15.95 25.96 -15.54
N PRO A 38 16.16 26.90 -16.48
CA PRO A 38 16.15 28.31 -16.16
C PRO A 38 14.78 28.68 -15.56
N VAL A 39 14.80 29.32 -14.40
CA VAL A 39 13.56 29.68 -13.71
C VAL A 39 12.95 30.91 -14.38
N THR A 40 11.86 30.70 -15.10
CA THR A 40 10.99 31.76 -15.61
C THR A 40 9.78 31.94 -14.68
N GLY A 41 9.40 33.17 -14.34
CA GLY A 41 8.26 33.46 -13.46
C GLY A 41 8.58 33.44 -11.97
N ASP A 42 7.55 33.22 -11.14
CA ASP A 42 7.62 33.40 -9.69
C ASP A 42 8.34 32.24 -8.97
N VAL A 43 9.54 32.52 -8.46
CA VAL A 43 10.42 31.57 -7.77
C VAL A 43 9.78 31.05 -6.46
N PRO A 44 9.23 31.92 -5.57
CA PRO A 44 8.45 31.49 -4.40
C PRO A 44 7.33 30.50 -4.69
N ALA A 45 6.51 30.75 -5.71
CA ALA A 45 5.41 29.85 -6.06
C ALA A 45 5.91 28.46 -6.49
N LYS A 46 7.01 28.40 -7.25
CA LYS A 46 7.64 27.13 -7.68
C LYS A 46 8.28 26.38 -6.51
N LEU A 47 8.87 27.11 -5.56
CA LEU A 47 9.39 26.55 -4.31
C LEU A 47 8.27 25.92 -3.49
N GLN A 48 7.15 26.63 -3.33
CA GLN A 48 5.98 26.13 -2.62
C GLN A 48 5.44 24.87 -3.29
N LEU A 49 5.33 24.89 -4.62
CA LEU A 49 4.88 23.73 -5.40
C LEU A 49 5.75 22.48 -5.14
N ALA A 50 7.07 22.64 -5.00
CA ALA A 50 7.95 21.52 -4.67
C ALA A 50 7.69 20.95 -3.27
N TYR A 51 7.38 21.79 -2.29
CA TYR A 51 6.97 21.34 -0.96
C TYR A 51 5.60 20.67 -0.98
N ASP A 52 4.64 21.22 -1.73
CA ASP A 52 3.30 20.66 -1.87
C ASP A 52 3.35 19.26 -2.50
N TYR A 53 4.19 19.05 -3.50
CA TYR A 53 4.42 17.72 -4.07
C TYR A 53 5.08 16.75 -3.07
N ALA A 54 6.07 17.21 -2.30
CA ALA A 54 6.68 16.38 -1.28
C ALA A 54 5.65 15.94 -0.22
N PHE A 55 4.81 16.88 0.23
CA PHE A 55 3.72 16.59 1.16
C PHE A 55 2.69 15.61 0.58
N LEU A 56 2.27 15.81 -0.67
CA LEU A 56 1.34 14.91 -1.35
C LEU A 56 1.88 13.48 -1.44
N ILE A 57 3.13 13.32 -1.86
CA ILE A 57 3.76 12.00 -2.01
C ILE A 57 3.84 11.30 -0.66
N ASP A 58 4.29 11.99 0.39
CA ASP A 58 4.42 11.38 1.71
C ASP A 58 3.06 11.00 2.29
N GLY A 59 2.06 11.89 2.21
CA GLY A 59 0.71 11.64 2.70
C GLY A 59 -0.01 10.48 1.99
N VAL A 60 0.10 10.38 0.66
CA VAL A 60 -0.48 9.25 -0.09
C VAL A 60 0.17 7.93 0.31
N HIS A 61 1.48 7.91 0.55
CA HIS A 61 2.16 6.68 0.97
C HIS A 61 1.87 6.34 2.42
N GLU A 62 1.76 7.32 3.32
CA GLU A 62 1.31 7.10 4.69
C GLU A 62 -0.10 6.50 4.72
N GLN A 63 -1.02 7.01 3.91
CA GLN A 63 -2.36 6.43 3.79
C GLN A 63 -2.32 5.00 3.24
N LYS A 64 -1.46 4.72 2.25
CA LYS A 64 -1.26 3.35 1.75
C LYS A 64 -0.71 2.42 2.82
N ASP A 65 0.30 2.85 3.57
CA ASP A 65 0.89 2.09 4.69
C ASP A 65 -0.17 1.81 5.76
N LEU A 66 -1.03 2.79 6.04
CA LEU A 66 -2.16 2.64 6.96
C LEU A 66 -3.17 1.59 6.44
N LEU A 67 -3.62 1.69 5.19
CA LEU A 67 -4.54 0.71 4.61
C LEU A 67 -3.96 -0.71 4.59
N ALA A 68 -2.65 -0.82 4.35
CA ALA A 68 -1.92 -2.08 4.43
C ALA A 68 -1.88 -2.62 5.87
N SER A 69 -1.64 -1.77 6.87
CA SER A 69 -1.57 -2.17 8.28
C SER A 69 -2.94 -2.60 8.84
N TYR A 70 -4.02 -1.92 8.45
CA TYR A 70 -5.38 -2.34 8.78
C TYR A 70 -5.87 -3.53 7.94
N ASN A 71 -5.03 -4.05 7.04
CA ASN A 71 -5.35 -5.20 6.20
C ASN A 71 -6.63 -4.97 5.35
N ILE A 72 -6.92 -3.70 5.00
CA ILE A 72 -8.13 -3.28 4.28
C ILE A 72 -8.03 -3.61 2.78
N GLY A 73 -6.84 -3.98 2.29
CA GLY A 73 -6.58 -4.40 0.91
C GLY A 73 -6.11 -5.84 0.70
N ILE A 74 -6.04 -6.67 1.74
CA ILE A 74 -5.64 -8.09 1.64
C ILE A 74 -6.91 -8.94 1.71
N ASP A 75 -7.14 -9.75 0.69
CA ASP A 75 -8.28 -10.67 0.62
C ASP A 75 -8.39 -11.50 1.91
N ARG A 76 -9.43 -11.23 2.70
CA ARG A 76 -9.69 -11.88 3.99
C ARG A 76 -9.76 -13.40 3.86
N GLN A 77 -10.20 -13.90 2.70
CA GLN A 77 -10.35 -15.33 2.44
C GLN A 77 -8.98 -16.01 2.30
N SER A 78 -8.05 -15.41 1.55
CA SER A 78 -6.69 -15.92 1.41
C SER A 78 -5.95 -16.10 2.74
N ARG A 79 -6.03 -15.12 3.66
CA ARG A 79 -5.42 -15.22 5.00
C ARG A 79 -6.09 -16.25 5.90
N GLN A 80 -7.43 -16.30 5.91
CA GLN A 80 -8.12 -17.33 6.68
C GLN A 80 -7.74 -18.74 6.20
N ARG A 81 -7.59 -18.93 4.89
CA ARG A 81 -7.12 -20.19 4.34
C ARG A 81 -5.70 -20.52 4.81
N GLU A 82 -4.80 -19.54 4.79
CA GLU A 82 -3.42 -19.70 5.26
C GLU A 82 -3.32 -20.04 6.75
N ASP A 83 -4.10 -19.36 7.60
CA ASP A 83 -4.10 -19.61 9.05
C ASP A 83 -4.69 -20.97 9.40
N VAL A 84 -5.77 -21.39 8.72
CA VAL A 84 -6.32 -22.74 8.87
C VAL A 84 -5.30 -23.75 8.35
N GLN A 85 -4.57 -23.46 7.27
CA GLN A 85 -3.58 -24.38 6.70
C GLN A 85 -2.42 -24.60 7.66
N LYS A 86 -1.94 -23.53 8.30
CA LYS A 86 -0.93 -23.60 9.37
C LYS A 86 -1.43 -24.39 10.59
N SER A 87 -2.69 -24.19 10.97
CA SER A 87 -3.30 -24.90 12.10
C SER A 87 -3.52 -26.38 11.82
N ALA A 88 -4.00 -26.72 10.62
CA ALA A 88 -4.17 -28.08 10.15
C ALA A 88 -2.82 -28.81 10.07
N ALA A 89 -1.79 -28.17 9.49
CA ALA A 89 -0.46 -28.74 9.40
C ALA A 89 0.15 -29.06 10.78
N ARG A 90 -0.08 -28.19 11.78
CA ARG A 90 0.33 -28.44 13.16
C ARG A 90 -0.37 -29.63 13.81
N ALA A 91 -1.60 -29.93 13.37
CA ALA A 91 -2.37 -31.09 13.80
C ALA A 91 -2.13 -32.35 12.93
N GLY A 92 -1.25 -32.28 11.92
CA GLY A 92 -1.02 -33.38 10.96
C GLY A 92 -2.14 -33.54 9.93
N LEU A 93 -2.99 -32.54 9.75
CA LEU A 93 -4.13 -32.52 8.84
C LEU A 93 -3.85 -31.63 7.63
N SER A 94 -4.54 -31.90 6.51
CA SER A 94 -4.47 -31.10 5.28
C SER A 94 -5.82 -30.49 4.94
N ILE A 95 -5.83 -29.32 4.29
CA ILE A 95 -7.07 -28.67 3.85
C ILE A 95 -7.51 -29.23 2.49
N PRO A 96 -8.80 -29.60 2.33
CA PRO A 96 -9.37 -29.99 1.04
C PRO A 96 -9.30 -28.88 -0.02
N GLN A 97 -9.10 -29.26 -1.29
CA GLN A 97 -8.99 -28.31 -2.42
C GLN A 97 -10.24 -27.44 -2.61
N HIS A 98 -11.41 -27.93 -2.22
CA HIS A 98 -12.73 -27.29 -2.34
C HIS A 98 -13.17 -26.57 -1.04
N TRP A 99 -12.23 -26.09 -0.24
CA TRP A 99 -12.47 -25.39 1.04
C TRP A 99 -13.60 -24.34 0.99
N ASP A 100 -13.68 -23.59 -0.10
CA ASP A 100 -14.67 -22.51 -0.28
C ASP A 100 -16.10 -23.05 -0.45
N GLU A 101 -16.27 -24.26 -1.01
CA GLU A 101 -17.57 -24.95 -1.16
C GLU A 101 -18.04 -25.56 0.17
N VAL A 102 -17.10 -26.07 0.98
CA VAL A 102 -17.40 -26.62 2.32
C VAL A 102 -17.88 -25.52 3.27
N LYS A 103 -17.25 -24.34 3.25
CA LYS A 103 -17.72 -23.21 4.08
C LYS A 103 -19.13 -22.78 3.69
N LYS A 104 -19.44 -22.78 2.40
CA LYS A 104 -20.75 -22.37 1.89
C LYS A 104 -21.84 -23.37 2.30
N SER A 105 -21.58 -24.68 2.16
CA SER A 105 -22.52 -25.73 2.56
C SER A 105 -22.74 -25.79 4.08
N GLN A 106 -21.70 -25.53 4.89
CA GLN A 106 -21.84 -25.45 6.35
C GLN A 106 -22.65 -24.23 6.78
N ALA A 107 -22.43 -23.06 6.17
CA ALA A 107 -23.21 -21.85 6.45
C ALA A 107 -24.70 -22.04 6.09
N ASP A 108 -24.97 -22.69 4.95
CA ASP A 108 -26.33 -22.98 4.49
C ASP A 108 -27.03 -24.02 5.40
N SER A 109 -26.30 -25.04 5.87
CA SER A 109 -26.82 -26.06 6.79
C SER A 109 -27.14 -25.50 8.17
N SER A 110 -26.30 -24.60 8.72
CA SER A 110 -26.55 -23.94 10.00
C SER A 110 -27.77 -23.02 9.95
N LYS A 111 -28.02 -22.38 8.81
CA LYS A 111 -29.18 -21.49 8.59
C LYS A 111 -30.50 -22.26 8.49
N GLN A 112 -30.48 -23.44 7.86
CA GLN A 112 -31.67 -24.31 7.81
C GLN A 112 -32.03 -24.93 9.17
N LEU A 113 -31.05 -25.10 10.07
CA LEU A 113 -31.29 -25.61 11.43
C LEU A 113 -31.88 -24.54 12.35
N SER A 114 -31.49 -23.27 12.21
CA SER A 114 -32.11 -22.17 12.96
C SER A 114 -33.54 -21.88 12.53
N ASP A 115 -33.81 -21.94 11.22
CA ASP A 115 -35.16 -21.69 10.67
C ASP A 115 -36.15 -22.82 10.98
N ARG A 116 -35.67 -24.01 11.37
CA ARG A 116 -36.50 -25.14 11.83
C ARG A 116 -36.79 -25.13 13.33
N GLN A 117 -36.12 -24.27 14.11
CA GLN A 117 -36.31 -24.12 15.56
C GLN A 117 -37.08 -22.84 15.95
N SER A 118 -37.56 -22.07 14.97
CA SER A 118 -38.52 -20.96 15.14
C SER A 118 -39.90 -21.34 14.64
#